data_AF-A0A9W4DWY1-F1
#
_entry.id   AF-A0A9W4DWY1-F1
#
_cell.length_a   1.000
_cell.length_b   1.000
_cell.length_c   1.000
_cell.angle_alpha   90.00
_cell.angle_beta   90.00
_cell.angle_gamma   90.00
#
_symmetry.space_group_name_H-M   'P 1'
#
loop_
_entity.id
_entity.type
_entity.pdbx_description
1 polymer ?
#
loop_
_entity_poly.entity_id
_entity_poly.type
_entity_poly.pdbx_seq_one_letter_code
_entity_poly.pdbx_strand_id
1 'polypeptide(L)'
;MSATTTAAAAVTGAVRAARPVERLACAVGAGLVGSGLVHLVVFFVDGGPWDGPVSWRKPFTFGVSFGLTLIAVAWVTSYVRMAARTRAVLLALFSADCVLEVAGITVQAWRGVPSHFDMETPADTAVAMSLAAGGALLVVVLGTFAVAAFRSAPSGPAGMPVALRAGFASLAVGLLSGAAMIARGVAETRTGHQQAAYHSTGMLKPLHGVTLHAVLVLPALAWAVSRTGWPAARQRRAVLAGAWVYAAAAVGALCWGVLTA
;
A
#
# COMPACT_ATOMS: atom_id res chain seq x y z
N MET A 1 3.95 2.40 36.42
CA MET A 1 2.74 2.80 35.66
C MET A 1 3.13 2.86 34.18
N SER A 2 2.58 1.94 33.39
CA SER A 2 3.25 1.29 32.26
C SER A 2 3.23 2.07 30.95
N ALA A 3 4.34 1.99 30.19
CA ALA A 3 4.56 2.60 28.87
C ALA A 3 3.47 2.29 27.81
N THR A 4 2.70 1.23 28.03
CA THR A 4 1.55 0.81 27.20
C THR A 4 0.40 1.82 27.23
N THR A 5 0.14 2.46 28.36
CA THR A 5 -0.93 3.46 28.53
C THR A 5 -0.60 4.75 27.75
N THR A 6 0.69 5.07 27.61
CA THR A 6 1.19 6.27 26.93
C THR A 6 1.20 6.13 25.40
N ALA A 7 1.40 4.90 24.88
CA ALA A 7 1.38 4.62 23.44
C ALA A 7 -0.04 4.70 22.86
N ALA A 8 -1.02 4.08 23.52
CA ALA A 8 -2.42 4.17 23.15
C ALA A 8 -2.95 5.62 23.23
N ALA A 9 -2.53 6.37 24.25
CA ALA A 9 -2.88 7.79 24.45
C ALA A 9 -2.29 8.72 23.37
N ALA A 10 -1.08 8.45 22.88
CA ALA A 10 -0.45 9.24 21.83
C ALA A 10 -1.09 9.00 20.45
N VAL A 11 -1.47 7.75 20.15
CA VAL A 11 -2.21 7.40 18.93
C VAL A 11 -3.62 8.00 18.98
N THR A 12 -4.32 7.90 20.12
CA THR A 12 -5.64 8.55 20.28
C THR A 12 -5.58 10.08 20.28
N GLY A 13 -4.51 10.69 20.80
CA GLY A 13 -4.28 12.14 20.75
C GLY A 13 -4.04 12.66 19.32
N ALA A 14 -3.25 11.94 18.52
CA ALA A 14 -3.06 12.24 17.11
C ALA A 14 -4.36 12.07 16.29
N VAL A 15 -5.18 11.07 16.61
CA VAL A 15 -6.50 10.84 15.99
C VAL A 15 -7.51 11.93 16.35
N ARG A 16 -7.41 12.56 17.54
CA ARG A 16 -8.29 13.69 17.94
C ARG A 16 -7.92 15.02 17.28
N ALA A 17 -6.64 15.23 16.97
CA ALA A 17 -6.17 16.41 16.23
C ALA A 17 -6.28 16.25 14.70
N ALA A 18 -6.60 15.04 14.23
CA ALA A 18 -6.72 14.70 12.83
C ALA A 18 -7.96 15.35 12.19
N ARG A 19 -7.80 15.83 10.96
CA ARG A 19 -8.90 16.40 10.18
C ARG A 19 -9.96 15.32 9.92
N PRO A 20 -11.24 15.69 9.70
CA PRO A 20 -12.31 14.73 9.45
C PRO A 20 -11.96 13.69 8.37
N VAL A 21 -11.30 14.11 7.29
CA VAL A 21 -10.86 13.23 6.19
C VAL A 21 -9.77 12.24 6.60
N GLU A 22 -8.85 12.63 7.49
CA GLU A 22 -7.78 11.76 7.98
C GLU A 22 -8.38 10.69 8.91
N ARG A 23 -9.36 11.08 9.75
CA ARG A 23 -10.13 10.13 10.58
C ARG A 23 -10.92 9.14 9.74
N LEU A 24 -11.58 9.62 8.69
CA LEU A 24 -12.31 8.78 7.74
C LEU A 24 -11.36 7.80 7.04
N ALA A 25 -10.24 8.27 6.51
CA ALA A 25 -9.24 7.42 5.87
C ALA A 25 -8.71 6.33 6.82
N CYS A 26 -8.45 6.67 8.09
CA CYS A 26 -8.05 5.69 9.10
C CYS A 26 -9.16 4.66 9.41
N ALA A 27 -10.42 5.10 9.51
CA ALA A 27 -11.55 4.21 9.76
C ALA A 27 -11.81 3.27 8.57
N VAL A 28 -11.77 3.79 7.34
CA VAL A 28 -11.85 3.00 6.11
C VAL A 28 -10.69 2.01 6.08
N GLY A 29 -9.46 2.46 6.31
CA GLY A 29 -8.29 1.60 6.32
C GLY A 29 -8.38 0.47 7.35
N ALA A 30 -8.88 0.76 8.56
CA ALA A 30 -9.12 -0.27 9.58
C ALA A 30 -10.21 -1.27 9.15
N GLY A 31 -11.28 -0.79 8.49
CA GLY A 31 -12.31 -1.65 7.91
C GLY A 31 -11.77 -2.58 6.82
N LEU A 32 -10.89 -2.08 5.94
CA LEU A 32 -10.23 -2.89 4.90
C LEU A 32 -9.29 -3.95 5.49
N VAL A 33 -8.52 -3.59 6.52
CA VAL A 33 -7.70 -4.57 7.28
C VAL A 33 -8.61 -5.63 7.90
N GLY A 34 -9.71 -5.23 8.54
CA GLY A 34 -10.70 -6.15 9.11
C GLY A 34 -11.29 -7.09 8.06
N SER A 35 -11.68 -6.58 6.89
CA SER A 35 -12.14 -7.39 5.76
C SER A 35 -11.09 -8.40 5.33
N GLY A 36 -9.83 -7.98 5.18
CA GLY A 36 -8.73 -8.89 4.83
C GLY A 36 -8.58 -10.02 5.86
N LEU A 37 -8.60 -9.70 7.16
CA LEU A 37 -8.51 -10.70 8.23
C LEU A 37 -9.69 -11.67 8.25
N VAL A 38 -10.91 -11.19 7.94
CA VAL A 38 -12.08 -12.08 7.78
C VAL A 38 -11.84 -13.07 6.65
N HIS A 39 -11.32 -12.64 5.50
CA HIS A 39 -11.01 -13.55 4.39
C HIS A 39 -9.87 -14.52 4.68
N LEU A 40 -8.94 -14.16 5.57
CA LEU A 40 -7.96 -15.12 6.10
C LEU A 40 -8.65 -16.22 6.93
N VAL A 41 -9.65 -15.87 7.73
CA VAL A 41 -10.46 -16.88 8.46
C VAL A 41 -11.25 -17.75 7.48
N VAL A 42 -11.85 -17.15 6.44
CA VAL A 42 -12.54 -17.90 5.38
C VAL A 42 -11.60 -18.92 4.73
N PHE A 43 -10.36 -18.53 4.40
CA PHE A 43 -9.35 -19.46 3.87
C PHE A 43 -9.11 -20.67 4.79
N PHE A 44 -9.05 -20.47 6.11
CA PHE A 44 -8.85 -21.58 7.05
C PHE A 44 -10.07 -22.49 7.21
N VAL A 45 -11.28 -22.00 6.89
CA VAL A 45 -12.53 -22.76 7.01
C VAL A 45 -12.89 -23.47 5.70
N ASP A 46 -12.90 -22.72 4.59
CA ASP A 46 -13.28 -23.20 3.25
C ASP A 46 -12.13 -23.96 2.56
N GLY A 47 -10.88 -23.62 2.90
CA GLY A 47 -9.68 -24.24 2.33
C GLY A 47 -9.33 -23.70 0.94
N GLY A 48 -8.75 -24.58 0.11
CA GLY A 48 -8.30 -24.25 -1.24
C GLY A 48 -6.81 -23.87 -1.34
N PRO A 49 -6.29 -23.67 -2.56
CA PRO A 49 -4.89 -23.35 -2.76
C PRO A 49 -4.58 -21.91 -2.31
N TRP A 50 -3.41 -21.72 -1.69
CA TRP A 50 -2.89 -20.38 -1.38
C TRP A 50 -2.54 -19.57 -2.63
N ASP A 51 -2.12 -20.27 -3.69
CA ASP A 51 -1.75 -19.70 -4.97
C ASP A 51 -2.85 -19.83 -6.02
N GLY A 52 -2.66 -19.13 -7.14
CA GLY A 52 -3.59 -19.13 -8.25
C GLY A 52 -4.48 -17.90 -8.32
N PRO A 53 -5.30 -17.80 -9.39
CA PRO A 53 -6.03 -16.60 -9.72
C PRO A 53 -7.29 -16.36 -8.87
N VAL A 54 -7.83 -17.39 -8.22
CA VAL A 54 -9.07 -17.35 -7.42
C VAL A 54 -8.80 -17.48 -5.90
N SER A 55 -7.54 -17.61 -5.48
CA SER A 55 -7.19 -17.85 -4.07
C SER A 55 -7.68 -16.77 -3.10
N TRP A 56 -8.21 -17.22 -1.94
CA TRP A 56 -8.57 -16.39 -0.78
C TRP A 56 -7.43 -15.53 -0.24
N ARG A 57 -6.17 -15.85 -0.58
CA ARG A 57 -5.03 -14.97 -0.31
C ARG A 57 -5.27 -13.57 -0.85
N LYS A 58 -5.87 -13.42 -2.04
CA LYS A 58 -6.06 -12.10 -2.68
C LYS A 58 -6.87 -11.15 -1.79
N PRO A 59 -8.13 -11.45 -1.42
CA PRO A 59 -8.89 -10.53 -0.57
C PRO A 59 -8.22 -10.30 0.80
N PHE A 60 -7.52 -11.30 1.36
CA PHE A 60 -6.72 -11.10 2.57
C PHE A 60 -5.59 -10.07 2.37
N THR A 61 -4.64 -10.35 1.46
CA THR A 61 -3.44 -9.51 1.31
C THR A 61 -3.77 -8.14 0.77
N PHE A 62 -4.74 -8.03 -0.14
CA PHE A 62 -5.15 -6.72 -0.67
C PHE A 62 -5.88 -5.90 0.40
N GLY A 63 -6.82 -6.49 1.15
CA GLY A 63 -7.49 -5.79 2.25
C GLY A 63 -6.52 -5.24 3.30
N VAL A 64 -5.56 -6.07 3.73
CA VAL A 64 -4.51 -5.64 4.69
C VAL A 64 -3.59 -4.59 4.08
N SER A 65 -3.07 -4.80 2.86
CA SER A 65 -2.11 -3.90 2.23
C SER A 65 -2.72 -2.53 1.94
N PHE A 66 -3.90 -2.47 1.33
CA PHE A 66 -4.60 -1.22 1.05
C PHE A 66 -4.99 -0.50 2.34
N GLY A 67 -5.51 -1.24 3.34
CA GLY A 67 -5.89 -0.66 4.61
C GLY A 67 -4.72 -0.06 5.38
N LEU A 68 -3.60 -0.78 5.49
CA LEU A 68 -2.38 -0.28 6.13
C LEU A 68 -1.77 0.90 5.37
N THR A 69 -1.74 0.83 4.04
CA THR A 69 -1.20 1.93 3.21
C THR A 69 -2.07 3.18 3.32
N LEU A 70 -3.40 3.05 3.36
CA LEU A 70 -4.31 4.17 3.57
C LEU A 70 -4.09 4.85 4.93
N ILE A 71 -4.00 4.06 6.01
CA ILE A 71 -3.68 4.57 7.35
C ILE A 71 -2.31 5.27 7.35
N ALA A 72 -1.31 4.64 6.72
CA ALA A 72 0.04 5.17 6.63
C ALA A 72 0.05 6.53 5.91
N VAL A 73 -0.55 6.62 4.72
CA VAL A 73 -0.58 7.85 3.93
C VAL A 73 -1.38 8.95 4.64
N ALA A 74 -2.52 8.62 5.25
CA ALA A 74 -3.29 9.58 6.05
C ALA A 74 -2.46 10.15 7.21
N TRP A 75 -1.67 9.32 7.88
CA TRP A 75 -0.74 9.76 8.92
C TRP A 75 0.43 10.58 8.34
N VAL A 76 1.20 10.03 7.41
CA VAL A 76 2.48 10.63 7.03
C VAL A 76 2.33 11.90 6.20
N THR A 77 1.21 12.07 5.50
CA THR A 77 0.93 13.31 4.76
C THR A 77 0.71 14.51 5.69
N SER A 78 0.51 14.32 7.00
CA SER A 78 0.49 15.41 7.98
C SER A 78 1.86 16.12 8.08
N TYR A 79 2.96 15.41 7.80
CA TYR A 79 4.32 15.96 7.76
C TYR A 79 4.69 16.59 6.41
N VAL A 80 3.89 16.36 5.36
CA VAL A 80 4.16 16.86 4.02
C VAL A 80 3.47 18.21 3.82
N ARG A 81 4.24 19.21 3.36
CA ARG A 81 3.74 20.56 3.09
C ARG A 81 2.87 20.57 1.83
N MET A 82 1.58 20.85 2.02
CA MET A 82 0.61 20.99 0.93
C MET A 82 -0.63 21.75 1.41
N ALA A 83 -1.40 22.32 0.47
CA ALA A 83 -2.67 22.97 0.79
C ALA A 83 -3.66 21.98 1.42
N ALA A 84 -4.39 22.44 2.44
CA ALA A 84 -5.30 21.60 3.21
C ALA A 84 -6.40 20.95 2.34
N ARG A 85 -6.97 21.73 1.42
CA ARG A 85 -7.99 21.26 0.46
C ARG A 85 -7.44 20.18 -0.46
N THR A 86 -6.25 20.38 -1.02
CA THR A 86 -5.59 19.39 -1.88
C THR A 86 -5.36 18.08 -1.14
N ARG A 87 -4.83 18.12 0.09
CA ARG A 87 -4.67 16.91 0.92
C ARG A 87 -5.99 16.17 1.11
N ALA A 88 -7.04 16.91 1.45
CA ALA A 88 -8.36 16.32 1.71
C ALA A 88 -8.93 15.64 0.47
N VAL A 89 -8.86 16.28 -0.70
CA VAL A 89 -9.33 15.69 -1.96
C VAL A 89 -8.53 14.43 -2.30
N LEU A 90 -7.20 14.48 -2.21
CA LEU A 90 -6.34 13.34 -2.52
C LEU A 90 -6.59 12.16 -1.57
N LEU A 91 -6.75 12.41 -0.26
CA LEU A 91 -7.07 11.35 0.71
C LEU A 91 -8.48 10.78 0.50
N ALA A 92 -9.45 11.60 0.11
CA ALA A 92 -10.80 11.12 -0.20
C ALA A 92 -10.80 10.24 -1.45
N LEU A 93 -10.12 10.65 -2.52
CA LEU A 93 -9.95 9.85 -3.74
C LEU A 93 -9.23 8.55 -3.42
N PHE A 94 -8.12 8.60 -2.67
CA PHE A 94 -7.39 7.41 -2.27
C PHE A 94 -8.27 6.46 -1.44
N SER A 95 -9.04 6.99 -0.48
CA SER A 95 -9.94 6.16 0.35
C SER A 95 -11.02 5.48 -0.49
N ALA A 96 -11.64 6.21 -1.41
CA ALA A 96 -12.68 5.66 -2.29
C ALA A 96 -12.12 4.57 -3.21
N ASP A 97 -10.92 4.82 -3.76
CA ASP A 97 -10.23 3.87 -4.62
C ASP A 97 -9.84 2.59 -3.87
N CYS A 98 -9.28 2.71 -2.67
CA CYS A 98 -8.97 1.55 -1.82
C CYS A 98 -10.21 0.67 -1.56
N VAL A 99 -11.38 1.29 -1.35
CA VAL A 99 -12.63 0.56 -1.15
C VAL A 99 -13.06 -0.13 -2.43
N LEU A 100 -13.02 0.57 -3.58
CA LEU A 100 -13.37 0.00 -4.88
C LEU A 100 -12.49 -1.22 -5.21
N GLU A 101 -11.18 -1.07 -5.06
CA GLU A 101 -10.18 -2.11 -5.33
C GLU A 101 -10.44 -3.36 -4.49
N VAL A 102 -10.53 -3.20 -3.17
CA VAL A 102 -10.74 -4.33 -2.26
C VAL A 102 -12.14 -4.95 -2.45
N ALA A 103 -13.17 -4.14 -2.70
CA ALA A 103 -14.52 -4.64 -2.97
C ALA A 103 -14.58 -5.45 -4.26
N GLY A 104 -14.00 -4.97 -5.36
CA GLY A 104 -13.95 -5.69 -6.63
C GLY A 104 -13.23 -7.03 -6.51
N ILE A 105 -12.09 -7.05 -5.81
CA ILE A 105 -11.36 -8.29 -5.52
C ILE A 105 -12.18 -9.24 -4.66
N THR A 106 -12.84 -8.71 -3.62
CA THR A 106 -13.66 -9.50 -2.70
C THR A 106 -14.84 -10.15 -3.44
N VAL A 107 -15.61 -9.36 -4.19
CA VAL A 107 -16.75 -9.88 -4.96
C VAL A 107 -16.32 -10.97 -5.93
N GLN A 108 -15.20 -10.80 -6.63
CA GLN A 108 -14.71 -11.81 -7.56
C GLN A 108 -14.22 -13.09 -6.86
N ALA A 109 -13.58 -12.97 -5.69
CA ALA A 109 -13.22 -14.13 -4.89
C ALA A 109 -14.46 -14.93 -4.45
N TRP A 110 -15.52 -14.26 -3.98
CA TRP A 110 -16.78 -14.92 -3.62
C TRP A 110 -17.53 -15.51 -4.81
N ARG A 111 -17.34 -14.97 -6.02
CA ARG A 111 -17.86 -15.54 -7.27
C ARG A 111 -17.03 -16.72 -7.78
N GLY A 112 -15.86 -16.99 -7.19
CA GLY A 112 -14.96 -18.05 -7.65
C GLY A 112 -14.26 -17.73 -8.97
N VAL A 113 -14.09 -16.45 -9.32
CA VAL A 113 -13.46 -16.02 -10.58
C VAL A 113 -12.28 -15.06 -10.35
N PRO A 114 -11.34 -14.93 -11.31
CA PRO A 114 -10.22 -14.02 -11.17
C PRO A 114 -10.63 -12.54 -11.11
N SER A 115 -9.98 -11.75 -10.25
CA SER A 115 -10.30 -10.31 -10.15
C SER A 115 -9.57 -9.42 -11.15
N HIS A 116 -8.30 -9.73 -11.43
CA HIS A 116 -7.47 -8.96 -12.34
C HIS A 116 -7.33 -9.70 -13.66
N PHE A 117 -7.41 -8.94 -14.75
CA PHE A 117 -7.29 -9.42 -16.12
C PHE A 117 -8.40 -10.36 -16.57
N ASP A 118 -9.46 -10.56 -15.78
CA ASP A 118 -10.60 -11.37 -16.19
C ASP A 118 -11.47 -10.61 -17.19
N MET A 119 -11.44 -11.07 -18.44
CA MET A 119 -12.16 -10.49 -19.57
C MET A 119 -13.13 -11.52 -20.18
N GLU A 120 -13.44 -12.60 -19.45
CA GLU A 120 -14.23 -13.73 -19.97
C GLU A 120 -15.72 -13.38 -20.11
N THR A 121 -16.24 -12.48 -19.25
CA THR A 121 -17.60 -11.95 -19.33
C THR A 121 -17.64 -10.42 -19.26
N PRO A 122 -18.74 -9.76 -19.67
CA PRO A 122 -18.88 -8.31 -19.53
C PRO A 122 -18.80 -7.82 -18.08
N ALA A 123 -19.33 -8.60 -17.12
CA ALA A 123 -19.27 -8.25 -15.70
C ALA A 123 -17.84 -8.35 -15.16
N ASP A 124 -17.11 -9.41 -15.53
CA ASP A 124 -15.72 -9.59 -15.10
C ASP A 124 -14.80 -8.54 -15.70
N THR A 125 -15.02 -8.24 -16.98
CA THR A 125 -14.35 -7.15 -17.69
C THR A 125 -14.55 -5.81 -16.97
N ALA A 126 -15.78 -5.50 -16.55
CA ALA A 126 -16.07 -4.25 -15.86
C ALA A 126 -15.30 -4.15 -14.53
N VAL A 127 -15.24 -5.24 -13.76
CA VAL A 127 -14.44 -5.28 -12.53
C VAL A 127 -12.96 -5.13 -12.86
N ALA A 128 -12.40 -5.95 -13.76
CA ALA A 128 -10.98 -5.92 -14.11
C ALA A 128 -10.53 -4.55 -14.63
N MET A 129 -11.35 -3.90 -15.46
CA MET A 129 -11.08 -2.55 -15.96
C MET A 129 -11.20 -1.48 -14.87
N SER A 130 -12.12 -1.64 -13.91
CA SER A 130 -12.21 -0.73 -12.76
C SER A 130 -10.97 -0.80 -11.87
N LEU A 131 -10.42 -2.00 -11.62
CA LEU A 131 -9.16 -2.18 -10.88
C LEU A 131 -7.96 -1.60 -11.66
N ALA A 132 -7.94 -1.76 -12.98
CA ALA A 132 -6.88 -1.15 -13.80
C ALA A 132 -6.95 0.39 -13.76
N ALA A 133 -8.15 0.97 -13.79
CA ALA A 133 -8.37 2.40 -13.67
C ALA A 133 -8.03 2.92 -12.27
N GLY A 134 -8.36 2.16 -11.22
CA GLY A 134 -8.00 2.46 -9.83
C GLY A 134 -6.49 2.50 -9.64
N GLY A 135 -5.78 1.49 -10.14
CA GLY A 135 -4.32 1.48 -10.23
C GLY A 135 -3.72 2.74 -10.87
N ALA A 136 -4.32 3.25 -11.96
CA ALA A 136 -3.88 4.51 -12.57
C ALA A 136 -4.17 5.73 -11.69
N LEU A 137 -5.32 5.77 -11.00
CA LEU A 137 -5.64 6.81 -10.03
C LEU A 137 -4.65 6.82 -8.85
N LEU A 138 -4.27 5.65 -8.34
CA LEU A 138 -3.26 5.50 -7.28
C LEU A 138 -1.91 6.08 -7.69
N VAL A 139 -1.48 5.83 -8.93
CA VAL A 139 -0.23 6.40 -9.47
C VAL A 139 -0.27 7.93 -9.39
N VAL A 140 -1.38 8.55 -9.80
CA VAL A 140 -1.54 10.01 -9.77
C VAL A 140 -1.60 10.55 -8.33
N VAL A 141 -2.43 9.95 -7.48
CA VAL A 141 -2.67 10.44 -6.12
C VAL A 141 -1.42 10.28 -5.25
N LEU A 142 -0.85 9.08 -5.21
CA LEU A 142 0.34 8.78 -4.41
C LEU A 142 1.59 9.44 -5.01
N GLY A 143 1.68 9.54 -6.33
CA GLY A 143 2.71 10.32 -7.02
C GLY A 143 2.68 11.79 -6.65
N THR A 144 1.49 12.39 -6.50
CA THR A 144 1.35 13.78 -6.06
C THR A 144 1.88 13.99 -4.63
N PHE A 145 1.57 13.07 -3.72
CA PHE A 145 2.14 13.11 -2.36
C PHE A 145 3.66 12.93 -2.36
N ALA A 146 4.17 11.99 -3.14
CA ALA A 146 5.61 11.79 -3.30
C ALA A 146 6.30 13.06 -3.80
N VAL A 147 5.81 13.65 -4.90
CA VAL A 147 6.34 14.91 -5.45
C VAL A 147 6.33 16.02 -4.39
N ALA A 148 5.24 16.18 -3.63
CA ALA A 148 5.19 17.19 -2.57
C ALA A 148 6.25 16.96 -1.46
N ALA A 149 6.50 15.71 -1.08
CA ALA A 149 7.55 15.34 -0.11
C ALA A 149 8.98 15.60 -0.60
N PHE A 150 9.20 15.63 -1.92
CA PHE A 150 10.49 15.99 -2.52
C PHE A 150 10.65 17.50 -2.74
N ARG A 151 9.58 18.21 -3.16
CA ARG A 151 9.62 19.66 -3.43
C ARG A 151 9.86 20.51 -2.18
N SER A 152 9.40 20.07 -1.03
CA SER A 152 9.59 20.75 0.24
C SER A 152 10.06 19.78 1.30
N ALA A 153 11.02 20.19 2.13
CA ALA A 153 11.46 19.35 3.25
C ALA A 153 10.24 19.03 4.14
N PRO A 154 9.92 17.72 4.34
CA PRO A 154 8.89 17.35 5.29
C PRO A 154 9.24 17.81 6.70
N SER A 155 8.23 18.03 7.54
CA SER A 155 8.42 18.35 8.96
C SER A 155 8.57 17.07 9.80
N GLY A 156 8.74 17.24 11.12
CA GLY A 156 8.76 16.14 12.09
C GLY A 156 10.11 15.96 12.79
N PRO A 157 10.26 14.88 13.58
CA PRO A 157 11.47 14.62 14.37
C PRO A 157 12.68 14.29 13.48
N ALA A 158 13.86 14.22 14.10
CA ALA A 158 15.09 13.90 13.39
C ALA A 158 14.97 12.55 12.64
N GLY A 159 15.31 12.58 11.35
CA GLY A 159 15.19 11.42 10.46
C GLY A 159 13.84 11.30 9.74
N MET A 160 12.76 11.93 10.22
CA MET A 160 11.44 11.89 9.56
C MET A 160 11.47 12.38 8.09
N PRO A 161 12.18 13.47 7.74
CA PRO A 161 12.27 13.91 6.34
C PRO A 161 12.92 12.87 5.42
N VAL A 162 13.93 12.15 5.93
CA VAL A 162 14.62 11.09 5.19
C VAL A 162 13.73 9.86 5.05
N ALA A 163 13.07 9.45 6.15
CA ALA A 163 12.12 8.34 6.15
C ALA A 163 10.98 8.56 5.15
N LEU A 164 10.41 9.76 5.11
CA LEU A 164 9.35 10.12 4.18
C LEU A 164 9.80 10.06 2.73
N ARG A 165 10.94 10.67 2.40
CA ARG A 165 11.47 10.66 1.04
C ARG A 165 11.84 9.26 0.57
N ALA A 166 12.53 8.48 1.41
CA ALA A 166 12.86 7.09 1.09
C ALA A 166 11.60 6.22 0.98
N GLY A 167 10.63 6.41 1.87
CA GLY A 167 9.33 5.72 1.85
C GLY A 167 8.53 6.02 0.58
N PHE A 168 8.41 7.29 0.21
CA PHE A 168 7.73 7.69 -1.04
C PHE A 168 8.50 7.28 -2.29
N ALA A 169 9.84 7.30 -2.29
CA ALA A 169 10.64 6.80 -3.40
C ALA A 169 10.43 5.30 -3.62
N SER A 170 10.44 4.51 -2.54
CA SER A 170 10.17 3.08 -2.61
C SER A 170 8.71 2.82 -3.00
N LEU A 171 7.74 3.56 -2.46
CA LEU A 171 6.35 3.50 -2.92
C LEU A 171 6.23 3.75 -4.43
N ALA A 172 6.97 4.72 -4.98
CA ALA A 172 7.00 4.97 -6.41
C ALA A 172 7.53 3.77 -7.23
N VAL A 173 8.54 3.04 -6.72
CA VAL A 173 8.98 1.76 -7.33
C VAL A 173 7.85 0.72 -7.28
N GLY A 174 7.10 0.66 -6.18
CA GLY A 174 5.91 -0.19 -6.06
C GLY A 174 4.85 0.16 -7.10
N LEU A 175 4.56 1.45 -7.29
CA LEU A 175 3.60 1.91 -8.29
C LEU A 175 4.05 1.61 -9.71
N LEU A 176 5.33 1.82 -10.02
CA LEU A 176 5.90 1.51 -11.35
C LEU A 176 5.88 0.01 -11.64
N SER A 177 6.23 -0.83 -10.67
CA SER A 177 6.15 -2.29 -10.83
C SER A 177 4.70 -2.77 -10.99
N GLY A 178 3.75 -2.17 -10.26
CA GLY A 178 2.32 -2.43 -10.43
C GLY A 178 1.81 -2.02 -11.82
N ALA A 179 2.20 -0.84 -12.31
CA ALA A 179 1.87 -0.40 -13.66
C ALA A 179 2.44 -1.34 -14.74
N ALA A 180 3.68 -1.83 -14.56
CA ALA A 180 4.27 -2.82 -15.45
C ALA A 180 3.53 -4.16 -15.43
N MET A 181 3.10 -4.62 -14.25
CA MET A 181 2.26 -5.82 -14.10
C MET A 181 0.92 -5.67 -14.85
N ILE A 182 0.26 -4.52 -14.72
CA ILE A 182 -0.99 -4.23 -15.43
C ILE A 182 -0.75 -4.19 -16.93
N ALA A 183 0.26 -3.46 -17.39
CA ALA A 183 0.58 -3.32 -18.81
C ALA A 183 0.84 -4.69 -19.46
N ARG A 184 1.61 -5.56 -18.80
CA ARG A 184 1.84 -6.93 -19.27
C ARG A 184 0.55 -7.74 -19.31
N GLY A 185 -0.22 -7.78 -18.22
CA GLY A 185 -1.46 -8.55 -18.18
C GLY A 185 -2.47 -8.09 -19.23
N VAL A 186 -2.60 -6.78 -19.46
CA VAL A 186 -3.46 -6.21 -20.51
C VAL A 186 -2.97 -6.56 -21.92
N ALA A 187 -1.66 -6.61 -22.15
CA ALA A 187 -1.12 -7.06 -23.44
C ALA A 187 -1.47 -8.53 -23.72
N GLU A 188 -1.33 -9.40 -22.71
CA GLU A 188 -1.72 -10.82 -22.81
C GLU A 188 -3.23 -10.97 -23.10
N THR A 189 -4.11 -10.28 -22.36
CA THR A 189 -5.56 -10.38 -22.60
C THR A 189 -5.95 -9.88 -23.99
N ARG A 190 -5.39 -8.76 -24.44
CA ARG A 190 -5.69 -8.18 -25.76
C ARG A 190 -5.17 -9.00 -26.94
N THR A 191 -4.18 -9.85 -26.71
CA THR A 191 -3.64 -10.76 -27.72
C THR A 191 -4.27 -12.16 -27.68
N GLY A 192 -5.31 -12.35 -26.85
CA GLY A 192 -6.07 -13.60 -26.75
C GLY A 192 -5.51 -14.60 -25.74
N HIS A 193 -4.50 -14.25 -24.96
CA HIS A 193 -3.82 -15.13 -24.00
C HIS A 193 -4.37 -14.97 -22.57
N GLN A 194 -5.68 -15.17 -22.41
CA GLN A 194 -6.40 -14.96 -21.13
C GLN A 194 -5.76 -15.71 -19.94
N GLN A 195 -5.45 -16.99 -20.12
CA GLN A 195 -4.83 -17.80 -19.06
C GLN A 195 -3.40 -17.33 -18.72
N ALA A 196 -2.61 -16.91 -19.72
CA ALA A 196 -1.27 -16.37 -19.47
C ALA A 196 -1.35 -15.05 -18.67
N ALA A 197 -2.35 -14.20 -18.94
CA ALA A 197 -2.56 -12.96 -18.22
C ALA A 197 -2.69 -13.15 -16.71
N TYR A 198 -3.40 -14.20 -16.26
CA TYR A 198 -3.58 -14.53 -14.84
C TYR A 198 -2.26 -14.82 -14.10
N HIS A 199 -1.24 -15.30 -14.82
CA HIS A 199 0.06 -15.66 -14.27
C HIS A 199 1.17 -14.63 -14.57
N SER A 200 0.91 -13.69 -15.48
CA SER A 200 1.87 -12.71 -16.01
C SER A 200 2.57 -11.82 -14.96
N THR A 201 1.97 -11.71 -13.76
CA THR A 201 2.43 -10.78 -12.73
C THR A 201 3.39 -11.40 -11.70
N GLY A 202 3.58 -12.73 -11.72
CA GLY A 202 4.30 -13.48 -10.68
C GLY A 202 5.67 -12.89 -10.32
N MET A 203 6.52 -12.66 -11.31
CA MET A 203 7.90 -12.15 -11.17
C MET A 203 7.99 -10.87 -10.31
N LEU A 204 7.06 -9.92 -10.49
CA LEU A 204 7.14 -8.61 -9.85
C LEU A 204 6.39 -8.51 -8.52
N LYS A 205 5.59 -9.52 -8.15
CA LYS A 205 4.82 -9.49 -6.88
C LYS A 205 5.68 -9.27 -5.64
N PRO A 206 6.85 -9.94 -5.47
CA PRO A 206 7.69 -9.71 -4.29
C PRO A 206 8.22 -8.27 -4.22
N LEU A 207 8.75 -7.76 -5.34
CA LEU A 207 9.24 -6.38 -5.43
C LEU A 207 8.13 -5.38 -5.10
N HIS A 208 6.96 -5.55 -5.73
CA HIS A 208 5.80 -4.70 -5.53
C HIS A 208 5.38 -4.68 -4.06
N GLY A 209 5.18 -5.85 -3.45
CA GLY A 209 4.79 -5.98 -2.05
C GLY A 209 5.79 -5.34 -1.09
N VAL A 210 7.09 -5.59 -1.25
CA VAL A 210 8.12 -4.98 -0.42
C VAL A 210 8.10 -3.46 -0.59
N THR A 211 8.15 -2.95 -1.81
CA THR A 211 8.34 -1.51 -2.04
C THR A 211 7.13 -0.65 -1.65
N LEU A 212 5.90 -1.18 -1.71
CA LEU A 212 4.70 -0.47 -1.27
C LEU A 212 4.73 -0.06 0.21
N HIS A 213 5.23 -0.92 1.09
CA HIS A 213 5.07 -0.74 2.53
C HIS A 213 6.13 0.18 3.17
N ALA A 214 7.12 0.63 2.40
CA ALA A 214 8.20 1.49 2.91
C ALA A 214 7.67 2.81 3.48
N VAL A 215 6.59 3.32 2.87
CA VAL A 215 5.90 4.55 3.28
C VAL A 215 5.29 4.46 4.67
N LEU A 216 5.05 3.24 5.18
CA LEU A 216 4.66 2.99 6.57
C LEU A 216 5.90 2.71 7.44
N VAL A 217 6.75 1.76 7.02
CA VAL A 217 7.82 1.20 7.86
C VAL A 217 8.88 2.24 8.21
N LEU A 218 9.35 3.04 7.24
CA LEU A 218 10.43 4.00 7.50
C LEU A 218 9.96 5.18 8.38
N PRO A 219 8.78 5.80 8.16
CA PRO A 219 8.26 6.81 9.07
C PRO A 219 7.96 6.26 10.47
N ALA A 220 7.46 5.02 10.58
CA ALA A 220 7.28 4.35 11.87
C ALA A 220 8.61 4.17 12.62
N LEU A 221 9.69 3.79 11.92
CA LEU A 221 11.04 3.72 12.49
C LEU A 221 11.52 5.09 12.97
N ALA A 222 11.37 6.14 12.15
CA ALA A 222 11.76 7.49 12.53
C ALA A 222 10.98 7.99 13.76
N TRP A 223 9.68 7.72 13.81
CA TRP A 223 8.85 8.04 14.96
C TRP A 223 9.29 7.27 16.21
N ALA A 224 9.53 5.96 16.11
CA ALA A 224 9.95 5.15 17.25
C ALA A 224 11.31 5.59 17.81
N VAL A 225 12.28 5.83 16.92
CA VAL A 225 13.63 6.30 17.29
C VAL A 225 13.57 7.71 17.88
N SER A 226 12.62 8.56 17.46
CA SER A 226 12.43 9.89 18.05
C SER A 226 12.02 9.87 19.53
N ARG A 227 11.47 8.74 20.01
CA ARG A 227 11.10 8.54 21.42
C ARG A 227 12.28 8.14 22.31
N THR A 228 13.46 7.93 21.74
CA THR A 228 14.68 7.61 22.49
C THR A 228 15.38 8.88 22.97
N GLY A 229 16.22 8.77 24.01
CA GLY A 229 17.13 9.85 24.42
C GLY A 229 18.36 10.03 23.51
N TRP A 230 18.37 9.42 22.31
CA TRP A 230 19.54 9.48 21.43
C TRP A 230 19.72 10.87 20.80
N PRO A 231 20.96 11.33 20.59
CA PRO A 231 21.23 12.55 19.84
C PRO A 231 20.63 12.49 18.43
N ALA A 232 20.16 13.63 17.91
CA ALA A 232 19.52 13.73 16.59
C ALA A 232 20.35 13.12 15.46
N ALA A 233 21.68 13.24 15.52
CA ALA A 233 22.60 12.62 14.56
C ALA A 233 22.49 11.08 14.54
N ARG A 234 22.37 10.45 15.72
CA ARG A 234 22.20 8.99 15.86
C ARG A 234 20.82 8.55 15.38
N GLN A 235 19.78 9.33 15.68
CA GLN A 235 18.42 9.07 15.20
C GLN A 235 18.37 9.06 13.66
N ARG A 236 18.96 10.08 13.02
CA ARG A 236 19.05 10.17 11.55
C ARG A 236 19.86 9.01 10.95
N ARG A 237 20.97 8.61 11.57
CA ARG A 237 21.79 7.46 11.11
C ARG A 237 21.00 6.15 11.17
N ALA A 238 20.21 5.92 12.23
CA ALA A 238 19.37 4.73 12.35
C ALA A 238 18.31 4.66 11.22
N VAL A 239 17.66 5.79 10.91
CA VAL A 239 16.68 5.87 9.81
C VAL A 239 17.35 5.65 8.45
N LEU A 240 18.54 6.22 8.22
CA LEU A 240 19.31 5.99 7.00
C LEU A 240 19.71 4.52 6.84
N ALA A 241 20.14 3.86 7.91
CA ALA A 241 20.43 2.43 7.89
C ALA A 241 19.17 1.63 7.56
N GLY A 242 18.03 1.97 8.16
CA GLY A 242 16.73 1.37 7.83
C GLY A 242 16.35 1.53 6.35
N ALA A 243 16.57 2.72 5.78
CA ALA A 243 16.33 2.98 4.36
C ALA A 243 17.22 2.12 3.44
N TRP A 244 18.51 1.94 3.79
CA TRP A 244 19.42 1.06 3.05
C TRP A 244 19.05 -0.42 3.16
N VAL A 245 18.65 -0.88 4.34
CA VAL A 245 18.13 -2.25 4.53
C VAL A 245 16.89 -2.47 3.66
N TYR A 246 16.00 -1.48 3.62
CA TYR A 246 14.80 -1.55 2.78
C TYR A 246 15.13 -1.60 1.28
N ALA A 247 16.09 -0.79 0.84
CA ALA A 247 16.58 -0.79 -0.54
C ALA A 247 17.20 -2.15 -0.91
N ALA A 248 18.02 -2.72 -0.02
CA ALA A 248 18.59 -4.05 -0.20
C ALA A 248 17.51 -5.14 -0.27
N ALA A 249 16.47 -5.06 0.57
CA ALA A 249 15.34 -5.98 0.53
C ALA A 249 14.56 -5.88 -0.79
N ALA A 250 14.36 -4.66 -1.32
CA ALA A 250 13.72 -4.46 -2.61
C ALA A 250 14.55 -5.05 -3.77
N VAL A 251 15.87 -4.85 -3.76
CA VAL A 251 16.77 -5.47 -4.75
C VAL A 251 16.75 -6.99 -4.62
N GLY A 252 16.82 -7.53 -3.40
CA GLY A 252 16.71 -8.96 -3.15
C GLY A 252 15.39 -9.54 -3.66
N ALA A 253 14.28 -8.85 -3.46
CA ALA A 253 12.96 -9.26 -3.95
C ALA A 253 12.89 -9.25 -5.49
N LEU A 254 13.51 -8.26 -6.15
CA LEU A 254 13.64 -8.23 -7.61
C LEU A 254 14.51 -9.39 -8.11
N CYS A 255 15.69 -9.59 -7.54
CA CYS A 255 16.60 -10.68 -7.92
C CYS A 255 15.92 -12.04 -7.74
N TRP A 256 15.25 -12.26 -6.61
CA TRP A 256 14.48 -13.47 -6.37
C TRP A 256 13.39 -13.67 -7.44
N GLY A 257 12.63 -12.62 -7.73
CA GLY A 257 11.61 -12.65 -8.77
C GLY A 257 12.17 -13.03 -10.14
N VAL A 258 13.30 -12.44 -10.54
CA VAL A 258 13.97 -12.74 -11.82
C VAL A 258 14.52 -14.17 -11.87
N LEU A 259 15.08 -14.68 -10.76
CA LEU A 259 15.67 -16.02 -10.70
C LEU A 259 14.62 -17.15 -10.64
N THR A 260 13.36 -16.83 -10.34
CA THR A 260 12.27 -17.80 -10.14
C THR A 260 11.13 -17.66 -11.16
N ALA A 261 11.24 -16.73 -12.10
CA ALA A 261 10.27 -16.50 -13.18
C ALA A 261 10.57 -17.38 -14.40
#